data_AF-A0A6C0ASZ9-F1
#
_entry.id   AF-A0A6C0ASZ9-F1
#
_cell.length_a   1.000
_cell.length_b   1.000
_cell.length_c   1.000
_cell.angle_alpha   90.00
_cell.angle_beta   90.00
_cell.angle_gamma   90.00
#
_symmetry.space_group_name_H-M   'P 1'
#
loop_
_entity.id
_entity.type
_entity.pdbx_description
1 polymer ?
#
loop_
_entity_poly.entity_id
_entity_poly.type
_entity_poly.pdbx_seq_one_letter_code
_entity_poly.pdbx_strand_id
1 'polypeptide(L)'
;MLKDMIKENMYYAGRLLGMYILWILLHYVCVYLYLYFCTPSTVTGFIMSPFLVPAIHCQAFRWAIYNGGNSIYAMWFILGAWIVKYLTPIQYFSATQ
;
A
#
# COMPACT_ATOMS: atom_id res chain seq x y z
N MET A 1 17.53 -24.27 -17.45
CA MET A 1 16.55 -24.60 -16.39
C MET A 1 16.75 -23.76 -15.13
N LEU A 2 17.84 -23.94 -14.34
CA LEU A 2 18.05 -23.15 -13.10
C LEU A 2 18.23 -21.64 -13.36
N LYS A 3 19.03 -21.27 -14.38
CA LYS A 3 19.26 -19.86 -14.75
C LYS A 3 17.98 -19.15 -15.20
N ASP A 4 17.11 -19.87 -15.91
CA ASP A 4 15.85 -19.34 -16.44
C ASP A 4 14.85 -19.08 -15.30
N MET A 5 14.77 -20.03 -14.35
CA MET A 5 13.96 -19.90 -13.13
C MET A 5 14.42 -18.72 -12.25
N ILE A 6 15.74 -18.53 -12.09
CA ILE A 6 16.29 -17.39 -11.33
C ILE A 6 15.95 -16.06 -12.01
N LYS A 7 16.08 -15.98 -13.34
CA LYS A 7 15.79 -14.76 -14.11
C LYS A 7 14.32 -14.38 -14.01
N GLU A 8 13.44 -15.36 -14.11
CA GLU A 8 12.00 -15.16 -13.98
C GLU A 8 11.62 -14.69 -12.57
N ASN A 9 12.15 -15.33 -11.52
CA ASN A 9 11.88 -14.92 -10.14
C ASN A 9 12.40 -13.51 -9.83
N MET A 10 13.59 -13.15 -10.34
CA MET A 10 14.16 -11.81 -10.22
C MET A 10 13.27 -10.74 -10.88
N TYR A 11 12.70 -11.06 -12.05
CA TYR A 11 11.78 -10.17 -12.76
C TYR A 11 10.50 -9.92 -11.95
N TYR A 12 9.87 -10.96 -11.40
CA TYR A 12 8.69 -10.80 -10.55
C TYR A 12 8.98 -10.01 -9.29
N ALA A 13 10.08 -10.30 -8.59
CA ALA A 13 10.50 -9.56 -7.41
C ALA A 13 10.71 -8.06 -7.72
N GLY A 14 11.38 -7.74 -8.83
CA GLY A 14 11.56 -6.36 -9.28
C GLY A 14 10.23 -5.63 -9.55
N ARG A 15 9.25 -6.32 -10.17
CA ARG A 15 7.92 -5.75 -10.40
C ARG A 15 7.16 -5.47 -9.10
N LEU A 16 7.22 -6.39 -8.13
CA LEU A 16 6.58 -6.22 -6.84
C LEU A 16 7.18 -5.04 -6.06
N LEU A 17 8.51 -4.91 -6.06
CA LEU A 17 9.21 -3.78 -5.45
C LEU A 17 8.85 -2.45 -6.13
N GLY A 18 8.81 -2.42 -7.47
CA GLY A 18 8.40 -1.23 -8.22
C GLY A 18 6.98 -0.78 -7.89
N MET A 19 6.04 -1.72 -7.83
CA MET A 19 4.66 -1.43 -7.42
C MET A 19 4.56 -0.92 -5.98
N TYR A 20 5.32 -1.51 -5.05
CA TYR A 20 5.37 -1.07 -3.66
C TYR A 20 5.86 0.38 -3.53
N ILE A 21 6.96 0.72 -4.20
CA ILE A 21 7.51 2.08 -4.21
C ILE A 21 6.50 3.05 -4.83
N LEU A 22 5.88 2.69 -5.95
CA LEU A 22 4.85 3.51 -6.60
C LEU A 22 3.70 3.83 -5.65
N TRP A 23 3.18 2.82 -4.93
CA TRP A 23 2.09 3.02 -3.97
C TRP A 23 2.50 3.89 -2.78
N ILE A 24 3.72 3.75 -2.28
CA ILE A 24 4.24 4.63 -1.21
C ILE A 24 4.30 6.08 -1.69
N LEU A 25 4.87 6.32 -2.88
CA LEU A 25 4.99 7.66 -3.43
C LEU A 25 3.62 8.29 -3.65
N LEU A 26 2.69 7.54 -4.25
CA LEU A 26 1.33 7.99 -4.48
C LEU A 26 0.60 8.29 -3.16
N HIS A 27 0.69 7.40 -2.18
CA HIS A 27 0.08 7.60 -0.86
C HIS A 27 0.65 8.84 -0.17
N TYR A 28 1.98 8.98 -0.14
CA TYR A 28 2.67 10.12 0.48
C TYR A 28 2.26 11.44 -0.19
N VAL A 29 2.43 11.55 -1.51
CA VAL A 29 2.15 12.78 -2.26
C VAL A 29 0.68 13.18 -2.13
N CYS A 30 -0.26 12.24 -2.26
CA CYS A 30 -1.69 12.54 -2.15
C CYS A 30 -2.09 13.06 -0.76
N VAL A 31 -1.46 12.61 0.33
CA VAL A 31 -1.72 13.16 1.68
C VAL A 31 -1.33 14.63 1.75
N TYR A 32 -0.15 15.02 1.25
CA TYR A 32 0.28 16.42 1.27
C TYR A 32 -0.57 17.30 0.36
N LEU A 33 -0.91 16.83 -0.84
CA LEU A 33 -1.79 17.57 -1.74
C LEU A 33 -3.20 17.74 -1.14
N TYR A 34 -3.73 16.72 -0.46
CA TYR A 34 -5.01 16.82 0.23
C TYR A 34 -4.98 17.87 1.35
N LEU A 35 -3.93 17.89 2.17
CA LEU A 35 -3.77 18.91 3.21
C LEU A 35 -3.64 20.32 2.64
N TYR A 36 -2.94 20.47 1.52
CA TYR A 36 -2.74 21.79 0.90
C TYR A 36 -4.00 22.33 0.21
N PHE A 37 -4.71 21.49 -0.55
CA PHE A 37 -5.84 21.93 -1.39
C PHE A 37 -7.21 21.76 -0.72
N CYS A 38 -7.42 20.72 0.09
CA CYS A 38 -8.74 20.31 0.56
C CYS A 38 -8.98 20.68 2.03
N THR A 39 -7.94 20.60 2.85
CA THR A 39 -8.03 20.88 4.29
C THR A 39 -6.85 21.71 4.80
N PRO A 40 -6.67 22.96 4.32
CA PRO A 40 -5.57 23.79 4.78
C PRO A 40 -5.72 24.08 6.29
N SER A 41 -4.59 24.14 7.00
CA SER A 41 -4.50 24.21 8.47
C SER A 41 -4.94 25.55 9.09
N THR A 42 -5.62 26.41 8.34
CA THR A 42 -6.14 27.71 8.80
C THR A 42 -7.60 27.58 9.26
N VAL A 43 -8.07 28.51 10.10
CA VAL A 43 -9.47 28.53 10.56
C VAL A 43 -10.44 28.65 9.38
N THR A 44 -10.12 29.51 8.40
CA THR A 44 -10.87 29.61 7.14
C THR A 44 -10.86 28.31 6.36
N GLY A 45 -9.71 27.62 6.31
CA GLY A 45 -9.57 26.31 5.70
C GLY A 45 -10.47 25.25 6.33
N PHE A 46 -10.56 25.24 7.65
CA PHE A 46 -11.46 24.37 8.39
C PHE A 46 -12.93 24.62 8.02
N ILE A 47 -13.36 25.89 8.01
CA ILE A 47 -14.74 26.28 7.64
C ILE A 47 -15.05 25.96 6.17
N MET A 48 -14.07 26.14 5.28
CA MET A 48 -14.22 25.87 3.84
C MET A 48 -14.13 24.38 3.49
N SER A 49 -13.50 23.57 4.34
CA SER A 49 -13.29 22.13 4.09
C SER A 49 -14.56 21.35 3.69
N PRO A 50 -15.75 21.49 4.34
CA PRO A 50 -16.95 20.76 3.90
C PRO A 50 -17.40 21.12 2.47
N PHE A 51 -17.09 22.32 1.98
CA PHE A 51 -17.43 22.75 0.62
C PHE A 51 -16.39 22.30 -0.42
N LEU A 52 -15.13 22.10 0.01
CA LEU A 52 -14.04 21.62 -0.83
C LEU A 52 -14.01 20.10 -0.95
N VAL A 53 -14.44 19.35 0.07
CA VAL A 53 -14.49 17.89 0.07
C VAL A 53 -15.18 17.28 -1.18
N PRO A 54 -16.33 17.75 -1.68
CA PRO A 54 -16.96 17.18 -2.88
C PRO A 54 -16.22 17.52 -4.18
N ALA A 55 -15.20 18.39 -4.16
CA ALA A 55 -14.43 18.70 -5.36
C ALA A 55 -13.71 17.45 -5.88
N ILE A 56 -13.67 17.33 -7.21
CA ILE A 56 -13.18 16.13 -7.91
C ILE A 56 -11.74 15.78 -7.51
N HIS A 57 -10.87 16.79 -7.38
CA HIS A 57 -9.49 16.59 -6.96
C HIS A 57 -9.38 16.06 -5.52
N CYS A 58 -10.21 16.58 -4.59
CA CYS A 58 -10.26 16.12 -3.21
C CYS A 58 -10.78 14.68 -3.08
N GLN A 59 -11.75 14.30 -3.92
CA GLN A 59 -12.23 12.92 -4.00
C GLN A 59 -11.15 11.98 -4.57
N ALA A 60 -10.43 12.41 -5.60
CA ALA A 60 -9.32 11.64 -6.17
C ALA A 60 -8.20 11.41 -5.14
N PHE A 61 -7.78 12.45 -4.42
CA PHE A 61 -6.78 12.32 -3.35
C PHE A 61 -7.29 11.42 -2.22
N ARG A 62 -8.53 11.59 -1.77
CA ARG A 62 -9.12 10.75 -0.73
C ARG A 62 -9.17 9.27 -1.14
N TRP A 63 -9.54 8.99 -2.38
CA TRP A 63 -9.53 7.63 -2.93
C TRP A 63 -8.12 7.05 -2.96
N ALA A 64 -7.14 7.83 -3.43
CA ALA A 64 -5.74 7.44 -3.51
C ALA A 64 -5.14 7.16 -2.12
N ILE A 65 -5.45 7.99 -1.13
CA ILE A 65 -5.02 7.80 0.26
C ILE A 65 -5.61 6.50 0.82
N TYR A 66 -6.93 6.31 0.68
CA TYR A 66 -7.62 5.15 1.24
C TYR A 66 -7.20 3.84 0.57
N ASN A 67 -7.28 3.77 -0.75
CA ASN A 67 -6.95 2.55 -1.49
C ASN A 67 -5.44 2.29 -1.52
N GLY A 68 -4.62 3.34 -1.56
CA GLY A 68 -3.16 3.20 -1.47
C GLY A 68 -2.74 2.66 -0.10
N GLY A 69 -3.34 3.16 0.98
CA GLY A 69 -3.10 2.63 2.33
C GLY A 69 -3.51 1.17 2.46
N ASN A 70 -4.71 0.80 1.98
CA ASN A 70 -5.17 -0.59 1.96
C ASN A 70 -4.26 -1.50 1.13
N SER A 71 -3.77 -1.02 -0.02
CA SER A 71 -2.85 -1.77 -0.88
C SER A 71 -1.51 -2.03 -0.18
N ILE A 72 -0.94 -1.01 0.46
CA ILE A 72 0.29 -1.13 1.25
C ILE A 72 0.09 -2.11 2.41
N TYR A 73 -1.04 -2.01 3.13
CA TYR A 73 -1.37 -2.91 4.23
C TYR A 73 -1.46 -4.36 3.77
N ALA A 74 -2.13 -4.63 2.65
CA ALA A 74 -2.24 -5.97 2.08
C ALA A 74 -0.86 -6.57 1.72
N MET A 75 0.06 -5.75 1.21
CA MET A 75 1.43 -6.20 0.92
C MET A 75 2.16 -6.62 2.20
N TRP A 76 2.07 -5.81 3.27
CA TRP A 76 2.63 -6.17 4.58
C TRP A 76 1.98 -7.41 5.18
N PHE A 77 0.67 -7.59 4.99
CA PHE A 77 -0.04 -8.78 5.43
C PHE A 77 0.48 -10.05 4.74
N ILE A 78 0.68 -10.01 3.42
CA ILE A 78 1.25 -11.14 2.66
C ILE A 78 2.67 -11.44 3.12
N LEU A 79 3.51 -10.42 3.33
CA LEU A 79 4.85 -10.59 3.86
C LEU A 79 4.83 -11.22 5.26
N GLY A 80 3.93 -10.77 6.14
CA GLY A 80 3.73 -11.34 7.46
C GLY A 80 3.32 -12.82 7.40
N ALA A 81 2.35 -13.15 6.55
CA ALA A 81 1.91 -14.54 6.33
C ALA A 81 3.06 -15.43 5.82
N TRP A 82 3.90 -14.90 4.92
CA TRP A 82 5.09 -15.61 4.44
C TRP A 82 6.10 -15.86 5.56
N ILE A 83 6.33 -14.90 6.46
CA ILE A 83 7.23 -15.08 7.62
C ILE A 83 6.66 -16.14 8.57
N VAL A 84 5.37 -16.08 8.89
CA VAL A 84 4.70 -17.01 9.81
C VAL A 84 4.84 -18.46 9.34
N LYS A 85 4.77 -18.72 8.02
CA LYS A 85 5.03 -20.05 7.44
C LYS A 85 6.36 -20.68 7.88
N TYR A 86 7.40 -19.88 8.10
CA TYR A 86 8.71 -20.39 8.56
C TYR A 86 8.85 -20.42 10.07
N LEU A 87 8.04 -19.64 10.80
CA LEU A 87 8.05 -19.61 12.25
C LEU A 87 7.22 -20.74 12.86
N THR A 88 6.13 -21.15 12.22
CA THR A 88 5.36 -22.31 12.69
C THR A 88 6.14 -23.59 12.37
N PRO A 89 6.56 -24.39 13.37
CA PRO A 89 7.14 -25.68 13.08
C PRO A 89 6.07 -26.53 12.40
N ILE A 90 6.39 -27.03 11.20
CA ILE A 90 5.60 -28.07 10.51
C ILE A 90 5.72 -29.35 11.35
N GLN A 91 5.06 -29.40 12.50
CA GLN A 91 5.09 -30.52 13.44
C GLN A 91 3.75 -31.25 13.55
N TYR A 92 2.67 -30.72 12.95
CA TYR A 92 1.35 -31.35 13.04
C TYR A 92 1.05 -32.36 11.92
N PHE A 93 1.77 -32.35 10.79
CA PHE A 93 1.45 -33.23 9.64
C PHE A 93 2.28 -34.51 9.54
N SER A 94 3.33 -34.67 10.36
CA SER A 94 4.15 -35.89 10.40
C SER A 94 3.90 -36.77 11.64
N ALA A 95 2.94 -36.41 12.50
CA ALA A 95 2.60 -37.16 13.72
C ALA A 95 1.29 -37.97 13.61
N THR A 96 0.68 -38.03 12.41
CA THR A 96 -0.57 -38.77 12.14
C THR A 96 -0.49 -39.72 10.93
N GLN A 97 0.73 -40.09 10.50
CA GLN A 97 0.95 -41.21 9.56
C GLN A 97 1.83 -42.28 10.21
#